data_AF-A0A1G8DXW7-F1
#
_entry.id   AF-A0A1G8DXW7-F1
#
_cell.length_a   1.000
_cell.length_b   1.000
_cell.length_c   1.000
_cell.angle_alpha   90.00
_cell.angle_beta   90.00
_cell.angle_gamma   90.00
#
_symmetry.space_group_name_H-M   'P 1'
#
loop_
_entity.id
_entity.type
_entity.pdbx_description
1 polymer ?
#
loop_
_entity_poly.entity_id
_entity_poly.type
_entity_poly.pdbx_seq_one_letter_code
_entity_poly.pdbx_strand_id
1 'polypeptide(L)' 'MRPSPCPETPGYDRDRSAVRRAADRRYRLDSSKISAELGFRPYIPFAQGLADTVDSYKRNRAWWAPLKKAADGTL' A
#
# COMPACT_ATOMS: atom_id res chain seq x y z
N MET A 1 21.34 -5.76 39.87
CA MET A 1 21.74 -5.37 38.51
C MET A 1 20.59 -4.65 37.85
N ARG A 2 20.61 -3.31 37.83
CA ARG A 2 19.70 -2.52 36.98
C ARG A 2 20.42 -2.26 35.65
N PRO A 3 19.77 -2.42 34.49
CA PRO A 3 20.38 -2.03 33.23
C PRO A 3 20.56 -0.50 33.23
N SER A 4 21.76 -0.04 32.87
CA SER A 4 22.04 1.38 32.69
C SER A 4 21.17 1.96 31.56
N PRO A 5 20.69 3.21 31.68
CA PRO A 5 19.98 3.84 30.57
C PRO A 5 20.95 4.07 29.41
N CYS A 6 20.49 3.80 28.19
CA CYS A 6 21.21 4.18 26.98
C CYS A 6 21.35 5.71 26.91
N PRO A 7 22.46 6.25 26.41
CA PRO A 7 22.60 7.69 26.24
C PRO A 7 21.58 8.19 25.23
N GLU A 8 20.84 9.23 25.59
CA GLU A 8 19.95 9.93 24.69
C GLU A 8 20.74 10.46 23.50
N THR A 9 20.49 9.88 22.32
CA THR A 9 21.16 10.29 21.09
C THR A 9 20.42 11.51 20.53
N PRO A 10 21.06 12.67 20.35
CA PRO A 10 20.43 13.81 19.69
C PRO A 10 20.28 13.47 18.21
N GLY A 11 19.04 13.26 17.76
CA GLY A 11 18.74 12.92 16.37
C GLY A 11 17.64 11.87 16.22
N TYR A 12 16.54 12.00 16.96
CA TYR A 12 15.30 11.34 16.55
C TYR A 12 14.79 12.03 15.28
N ASP A 13 15.42 11.69 14.16
CA ASP A 13 14.94 12.05 12.84
C ASP A 13 13.57 11.38 12.67
N ARG A 14 12.55 12.17 12.32
CA ARG A 14 11.21 11.66 12.00
C ARG A 14 11.27 10.96 10.65
N ASP A 15 12.04 9.89 10.57
CA ASP A 15 12.13 9.09 9.38
C ASP A 15 10.82 8.31 9.23
N ARG A 16 9.97 8.76 8.30
CA ARG A 16 8.75 8.09 7.84
C ARG A 16 9.00 6.64 7.37
N SER A 17 10.26 6.17 7.34
CA SER A 17 10.64 4.81 6.95
C SER A 17 10.20 3.68 7.90
N ALA A 18 9.64 3.97 9.08
CA ALA A 18 9.18 2.92 10.00
C ALA A 18 8.18 1.94 9.36
N VAL A 19 7.33 2.40 8.42
CA VAL A 19 6.38 1.55 7.67
C VAL A 19 7.07 0.59 6.69
N ARG A 20 8.25 0.94 6.19
CA ARG A 20 8.98 0.13 5.19
C ARG A 20 9.81 -1.00 5.81
N ARG A 21 10.17 -0.89 7.10
CA ARG A 21 11.13 -1.80 7.76
C ARG A 21 10.57 -3.19 8.06
N ALA A 22 9.24 -3.37 8.04
CA ALA A 22 8.57 -4.63 8.34
C ALA A 22 7.54 -5.05 7.27
N ALA A 23 7.68 -4.59 6.03
CA ALA A 23 6.83 -5.07 4.94
C ALA A 23 7.32 -6.46 4.50
N ASP A 24 6.46 -7.48 4.51
CA ASP A 24 6.82 -8.76 3.93
C ASP A 24 7.16 -8.57 2.46
N ARG A 25 8.25 -9.21 2.04
CA ARG A 25 8.77 -9.03 0.68
C ARG A 25 7.98 -9.80 -0.37
N ARG A 26 7.17 -10.77 0.05
CA ARG A 26 6.50 -11.68 -0.89
C ARG A 26 5.19 -12.20 -0.32
N TYR A 27 4.12 -11.79 -0.98
CA TYR A 27 2.81 -12.41 -0.86
C TYR A 27 2.55 -13.27 -2.10
N ARG A 28 2.03 -14.47 -1.89
CA ARG A 28 1.50 -15.34 -2.94
C ARG A 28 0.28 -16.07 -2.42
N LEU A 29 -0.73 -16.19 -3.27
CA LEU A 29 -1.94 -16.94 -3.00
C LEU A 29 -2.14 -17.96 -4.12
N ASP A 30 -2.46 -19.20 -3.75
CA ASP A 30 -2.88 -20.21 -4.71
C ASP A 30 -4.41 -20.19 -4.85
N SER A 31 -4.87 -19.98 -6.08
CA SER A 31 -6.30 -19.93 -6.43
C SER A 31 -6.77 -21.22 -7.12
N SER A 32 -5.97 -22.29 -7.12
CA SER A 32 -6.30 -23.59 -7.72
C SER A 32 -7.60 -24.17 -7.16
N LYS A 33 -7.81 -24.12 -5.84
CA LYS A 33 -9.01 -24.66 -5.19
C LYS A 33 -10.31 -24.01 -5.68
N ILE A 34 -10.40 -22.69 -5.59
CA ILE A 34 -11.59 -21.95 -6.03
C ILE A 34 -11.81 -22.09 -7.55
N SER A 35 -10.71 -22.21 -8.29
CA SER A 35 -10.72 -22.46 -9.72
C SER A 35 -11.29 -23.83 -10.09
N ALA A 36 -11.00 -24.86 -9.29
CA ALA A 36 -11.44 -26.24 -9.52
C ALA A 36 -12.88 -26.48 -9.03
N GLU A 37 -13.21 -25.98 -7.83
CA GLU A 37 -14.49 -26.28 -7.18
C GLU A 37 -15.62 -25.36 -7.65
N LEU A 38 -15.31 -24.09 -7.93
CA LEU A 38 -16.32 -23.07 -8.28
C LEU A 38 -16.15 -22.52 -9.70
N GLY A 39 -15.17 -23.00 -10.45
CA GLY A 39 -14.90 -22.51 -11.80
C GLY A 39 -14.41 -21.06 -11.86
N PHE A 40 -13.97 -20.47 -10.75
CA PHE A 40 -13.52 -19.09 -10.71
C PHE A 40 -12.38 -18.84 -11.70
N ARG A 41 -12.50 -17.82 -12.55
CA ARG A 41 -11.42 -17.33 -13.41
C ARG A 41 -11.42 -15.80 -13.39
N PRO A 42 -10.24 -15.15 -13.36
CA PRO A 42 -10.16 -13.70 -13.49
C PRO A 42 -10.77 -13.25 -14.82
N TYR A 43 -11.76 -12.36 -14.78
CA TYR A 43 -12.38 -11.82 -15.99
C TYR A 43 -11.47 -10.81 -16.72
N ILE A 44 -10.65 -10.08 -15.96
CA ILE A 44 -9.81 -9.00 -16.49
C ILE A 44 -8.34 -9.40 -16.33
N PRO A 45 -7.57 -9.48 -17.43
CA PRO A 45 -6.12 -9.66 -17.35
C PRO A 45 -5.46 -8.52 -16.58
N PHE A 46 -4.41 -8.82 -15.83
CA PHE A 46 -3.74 -7.82 -14.97
C PHE A 46 -3.31 -6.55 -15.73
N ALA A 47 -2.69 -6.71 -16.90
CA ALA A 47 -2.23 -5.59 -17.70
C ALA A 47 -3.38 -4.65 -18.12
N GLN A 48 -4.52 -5.24 -18.51
CA GLN A 48 -5.72 -4.49 -18.87
C GLN A 48 -6.29 -3.76 -17.65
N GLY A 49 -6.49 -4.48 -16.54
CA GLY A 49 -7.04 -3.89 -15.32
C GLY A 49 -6.18 -2.75 -14.77
N LEU A 50 -4.85 -2.84 -14.90
CA LEU A 50 -3.94 -1.76 -14.50
C LEU A 50 -4.10 -0.52 -15.39
N ALA A 51 -4.19 -0.69 -16.71
CA ALA A 51 -4.42 0.41 -17.64
C ALA A 51 -5.76 1.11 -17.37
N ASP A 52 -6.84 0.32 -17.21
CA ASP A 52 -8.18 0.84 -16.92
C ASP A 52 -8.22 1.60 -15.59
N THR A 53 -7.48 1.11 -14.59
CA THR A 53 -7.35 1.78 -13.29
C THR A 53 -6.70 3.15 -13.47
N VAL A 54 -5.57 3.23 -14.18
CA VAL A 54 -4.88 4.51 -14.43
C VAL A 54 -5.80 5.50 -15.14
N ASP A 55 -6.55 5.06 -16.14
CA ASP A 55 -7.46 5.93 -16.89
C ASP A 55 -8.67 6.37 -16.04
N SER A 56 -9.16 5.50 -15.17
CA SER A 56 -10.18 5.88 -14.17
C SER A 56 -9.67 7.00 -13.25
N TYR A 57 -8.43 6.90 -12.74
CA TYR A 57 -7.84 7.94 -11.90
C TYR A 57 -7.66 9.28 -12.65
N LYS A 58 -7.31 9.25 -13.94
CA LYS A 58 -7.21 10.48 -14.76
C LYS A 58 -8.58 11.16 -14.91
N ARG A 59 -9.62 10.37 -15.22
CA ARG A 59 -10.98 10.90 -15.43
C ARG A 59 -11.62 11.40 -14.14
N ASN A 60 -11.34 10.74 -13.02
CA ASN A 60 -12.05 10.96 -11.75
C ASN A 60 -11.27 11.86 -10.78
N ARG A 61 -10.63 12.93 -11.28
CA ARG A 61 -9.80 13.83 -10.45
C ARG A 61 -10.58 14.50 -9.32
N ALA A 62 -11.84 14.87 -9.57
CA ALA A 62 -12.69 15.49 -8.57
C ALA A 62 -12.90 14.61 -7.33
N TRP A 63 -12.81 13.28 -7.48
CA TRP A 63 -12.97 12.34 -6.38
C TRP A 63 -11.73 12.28 -5.47
N TRP A 64 -10.52 12.10 -6.03
CA TRP A 64 -9.32 11.89 -5.21
C TRP A 64 -8.57 13.18 -4.85
N ALA A 65 -8.68 14.25 -5.64
CA ALA A 65 -7.92 15.48 -5.40
C ALA A 65 -8.21 16.14 -4.04
N PRO A 66 -9.46 16.21 -3.56
CA PRO A 66 -9.75 16.74 -2.22
C PRO A 66 -9.14 15.89 -1.11
N LEU A 67 -9.16 14.56 -1.25
CA LEU A 67 -8.57 13.62 -0.28
C LEU A 67 -7.06 13.81 -0.17
N LYS A 68 -6.39 14.01 -1.31
CA LYS A 68 -4.96 14.31 -1.34
C LYS A 68 -4.64 15.65 -0.66
N LYS A 69 -5.39 16.71 -0.97
CA LYS A 69 -5.21 18.02 -0.32
C LYS A 69 -5.36 17.95 1.20
N ALA A 70 -6.37 17.23 1.68
CA ALA A 70 -6.59 17.01 3.10
C ALA A 70 -5.42 16.24 3.75
N ALA A 71 -4.87 15.23 3.07
CA ALA A 71 -3.70 14.49 3.55
C ALA A 71 -2.41 15.34 3.57
N ASP A 72 -2.27 16.24 2.59
CA ASP A 72 -1.14 17.17 2.48
C ASP A 72 -1.29 18.41 3.40
N GLY A 73 -2.40 18.53 4.14
CA GLY A 73 -2.67 19.64 5.07
C GLY A 73 -2.93 20.99 4.37
N THR A 74 -3.17 20.99 3.07
CA THR A 74 -3.43 22.20 2.27
C THR A 74 -4.94 22.27 2.02
N LEU A 75 -5.69 22.81 2.99
CA LEU A 75 -7.12 23.13 2.83
C LEU A 75 -7.30 24.32 1.89
#